data_AF-A0AAD6Z725-F1
#
_entry.id   AF-A0AAD6Z725-F1
#
_cell.length_a   1.000
_cell.length_b   1.000
_cell.length_c   1.000
_cell.angle_alpha   90.00
_cell.angle_beta   90.00
_cell.angle_gamma   90.00
#
_symmetry.space_group_name_H-M   'P 1'
#
loop_
_entity.id
_entity.type
_entity.pdbx_description
1 polymer ?
#
loop_
_entity_poly.entity_id
_entity_poly.type
_entity_poly.pdbx_seq_one_letter_code
_entity_poly.pdbx_strand_id
1 'polypeptide(L)'
;MGEKSSLPPIAWAANDGHLILWLIDLIQEHENFIVLFGKKDPKENTSGESKVAVYTRIAQKLFSDDFEQHHKTLVNRIKSKVDEYV
;
A
#
# COMPACT_ATOMS: atom_id res chain seq x y z
N MET A 1 -19.82 21.77 9.58
CA MET A 1 -19.12 20.52 9.95
C MET A 1 -19.13 19.65 8.70
N GLY A 2 -17.99 19.51 8.00
CA GLY A 2 -17.93 18.67 6.81
C GLY A 2 -18.00 17.21 7.24
N GLU A 3 -19.01 16.47 6.77
CA GLU A 3 -19.03 15.02 6.88
C GLU A 3 -17.73 14.48 6.29
N LYS A 4 -16.89 13.94 7.17
CA LYS A 4 -15.78 13.08 6.78
C LYS A 4 -16.45 11.94 6.03
N SER A 5 -16.38 11.97 4.70
CA SER A 5 -16.77 10.87 3.83
C SER A 5 -15.92 9.66 4.22
N SER A 6 -16.43 8.92 5.19
CA SER A 6 -15.78 7.76 5.77
C SER A 6 -15.90 6.66 4.74
N LEU A 7 -14.87 6.52 3.89
CA LEU A 7 -14.73 5.38 3.02
C LEU A 7 -15.04 4.11 3.84
N PRO A 8 -15.89 3.18 3.36
CA PRO A 8 -16.21 1.98 4.12
C PRO A 8 -14.93 1.15 4.39
N PRO A 9 -14.88 0.32 5.44
CA PRO A 9 -13.75 -0.59 5.66
C PRO A 9 -13.45 -1.43 4.41
N ILE A 10 -12.17 -1.65 4.11
CA ILE A 10 -11.77 -2.53 3.00
C ILE A 10 -12.06 -3.97 3.41
N ALA A 11 -12.85 -4.67 2.60
CA ALA A 11 -13.13 -6.08 2.79
C ALA A 11 -11.95 -6.95 2.33
N TRP A 12 -10.82 -6.90 3.06
CA TRP A 12 -9.57 -7.59 2.70
C TRP A 12 -9.72 -9.09 2.44
N ALA A 13 -10.65 -9.74 3.15
CA ALA A 13 -10.92 -11.18 3.04
C ALA A 13 -12.03 -11.53 2.01
N ALA A 14 -12.64 -10.53 1.34
CA ALA A 14 -13.60 -10.81 0.29
C ALA A 14 -12.92 -11.51 -0.91
N ASN A 15 -13.72 -12.23 -1.70
CA ASN A 15 -13.26 -12.96 -2.89
C ASN A 15 -12.03 -13.83 -2.57
N ASP A 16 -12.15 -14.69 -1.56
CA ASP A 16 -11.10 -15.62 -1.11
C ASP A 16 -9.76 -14.95 -0.78
N GLY A 17 -9.79 -13.69 -0.33
CA GLY A 17 -8.60 -12.93 0.02
C GLY A 17 -7.80 -12.41 -1.17
N HIS A 18 -8.41 -12.32 -2.36
CA HIS A 18 -7.74 -11.85 -3.57
C HIS A 18 -7.06 -10.48 -3.39
N LEU A 19 -7.66 -9.57 -2.62
CA LEU A 19 -7.04 -8.27 -2.30
C LEU A 19 -5.77 -8.40 -1.45
N ILE A 20 -5.71 -9.37 -0.54
CA ILE A 20 -4.52 -9.64 0.25
C ILE A 20 -3.43 -10.23 -0.65
N LEU A 21 -3.79 -11.18 -1.52
CA LEU A 21 -2.85 -11.77 -2.48
C LEU A 21 -2.28 -10.71 -3.41
N TRP A 22 -3.12 -9.81 -3.92
CA TRP A 22 -2.66 -8.72 -4.78
C TRP A 22 -1.80 -7.71 -4.03
N LEU A 23 -2.14 -7.38 -2.77
CA LEU A 23 -1.28 -6.57 -1.93
C LEU A 23 0.12 -7.22 -1.74
N ILE A 24 0.16 -8.54 -1.49
CA ILE A 24 1.42 -9.28 -1.34
C ILE A 24 2.24 -9.22 -2.63
N ASP A 25 1.62 -9.45 -3.78
CA ASP A 25 2.27 -9.37 -5.09
C ASP A 25 2.92 -7.99 -5.32
N LEU A 26 2.18 -6.93 -5.03
CA LEU A 26 2.68 -5.55 -5.13
C LEU A 26 3.83 -5.29 -4.14
N ILE A 27 3.74 -5.79 -2.92
CA ILE A 27 4.82 -5.67 -1.93
C ILE A 27 6.10 -6.38 -2.40
N GLN A 28 5.95 -7.52 -3.06
CA GLN A 28 7.07 -8.34 -3.55
C GLN A 28 7.76 -7.75 -4.78
N GLU A 29 7.15 -6.78 -5.48
CA GLU A 29 7.84 -6.01 -6.51
C GLU A 29 9.15 -5.45 -5.93
N HIS A 30 10.27 -5.71 -6.61
CA HIS A 30 11.61 -5.43 -6.12
C HIS A 30 11.77 -4.00 -5.57
N GLU A 31 11.28 -3.01 -6.32
CA GLU A 31 11.29 -1.58 -5.95
C GLU A 31 10.51 -1.26 -4.66
N ASN A 32 9.39 -1.94 -4.42
CA ASN A 32 8.61 -1.78 -3.19
C ASN A 32 9.30 -2.50 -2.03
N PHE A 33 9.74 -3.73 -2.28
CA PHE A 33 10.32 -4.59 -1.26
C PHE A 33 11.54 -3.95 -0.60
N ILE A 34 12.49 -3.45 -1.40
CA ILE A 34 13.75 -2.90 -0.88
C ILE A 34 13.54 -1.65 -0.01
N VAL A 35 12.49 -0.88 -0.28
CA VAL A 35 12.15 0.34 0.49
C VAL A 35 11.35 -0.01 1.75
N LEU A 36 10.45 -0.98 1.67
CA LEU A 36 9.60 -1.39 2.80
C LEU A 36 10.36 -2.23 3.84
N PHE A 37 11.11 -3.22 3.36
CA PHE A 37 11.75 -4.25 4.18
C PHE A 37 13.28 -4.15 4.23
N GLY A 38 13.85 -3.25 3.44
CA GLY A 38 15.28 -3.05 3.35
C GLY A 38 15.92 -3.84 2.21
N LYS A 39 17.14 -3.41 1.88
CA LYS A 39 17.96 -3.97 0.81
C LYS A 39 18.50 -5.34 1.22
N LYS A 40 18.57 -6.27 0.26
CA LYS A 40 19.30 -7.53 0.41
C LYS A 40 20.75 -7.40 -0.09
N ASP A 41 20.98 -6.57 -1.09
CA ASP A 41 22.31 -6.21 -1.57
C ASP A 41 22.61 -4.74 -1.22
N PRO A 42 23.71 -4.45 -0.49
CA PRO A 42 24.14 -3.08 -0.17
C PRO A 42 24.26 -2.14 -1.40
N LYS A 43 24.44 -2.69 -2.60
CA LYS A 43 24.52 -1.95 -3.87
C LYS A 43 23.16 -1.51 -4.41
N GLU A 44 22.05 -2.05 -3.90
CA GLU A 44 20.71 -1.62 -4.30
C GLU A 44 20.54 -0.14 -3.98
N ASN A 45 20.02 0.64 -4.93
CA ASN A 45 19.80 2.06 -4.73
C ASN A 45 18.36 2.30 -4.28
N THR A 46 18.18 2.84 -3.08
CA THR A 46 16.89 3.32 -2.56
C THR A 46 16.92 4.82 -2.29
N SER A 47 17.99 5.49 -2.71
CA SER A 47 18.24 6.89 -2.39
C SER A 47 17.14 7.75 -3.01
N GLY A 48 16.31 8.35 -2.16
CA GLY A 48 15.24 9.26 -2.58
C GLY A 48 13.82 8.68 -2.57
N GLU A 49 13.65 7.37 -2.34
CA GLU A 49 12.33 6.77 -2.22
C GLU A 49 11.95 6.59 -0.74
N SER A 50 10.71 6.94 -0.39
CA SER A 50 10.19 6.83 0.98
C SER A 50 9.14 5.73 1.07
N LYS A 51 8.97 5.13 2.24
CA LYS A 51 7.88 4.16 2.49
C LYS A 51 6.51 4.74 2.13
N VAL A 52 6.29 6.03 2.37
CA VAL A 52 5.05 6.72 2.00
C VAL A 52 4.84 6.71 0.47
N ALA A 53 5.88 6.96 -0.32
CA ALA A 53 5.79 6.89 -1.78
C ALA A 53 5.41 5.47 -2.26
N VAL A 54 5.97 4.44 -1.62
CA VAL A 54 5.59 3.04 -1.89
C VAL A 54 4.13 2.76 -1.53
N TYR A 55 3.68 3.15 -0.33
CA TYR A 55 2.27 2.97 0.05
C TYR A 55 1.32 3.74 -0.88
N THR A 56 1.70 4.92 -1.35
CA THR A 56 0.99 5.70 -2.38
C THR A 56 0.88 4.93 -3.70
N ARG A 57 1.99 4.39 -4.22
CA ARG A 57 2.00 3.57 -5.44
C ARG A 57 1.10 2.33 -5.30
N ILE A 58 1.20 1.61 -4.18
CA ILE A 58 0.38 0.41 -3.91
C ILE A 58 -1.10 0.78 -3.82
N ALA A 59 -1.45 1.84 -3.08
CA ALA A 59 -2.83 2.32 -2.96
C ALA A 59 -3.42 2.73 -4.31
N GLN A 60 -2.62 3.38 -5.18
CA GLN A 60 -3.04 3.76 -6.52
C GLN A 60 -3.30 2.54 -7.42
N LYS A 61 -2.47 1.49 -7.30
CA LYS A 61 -2.65 0.24 -8.07
C LYS A 61 -3.87 -0.57 -7.59
N LEU A 62 -4.09 -0.67 -6.28
CA LEU A 62 -5.19 -1.48 -5.71
C LEU A 62 -6.56 -0.80 -5.78
N PHE A 63 -6.59 0.53 -5.72
CA PHE A 63 -7.84 1.30 -5.61
C PHE A 63 -7.85 2.45 -6.61
N SER A 64 -7.51 2.19 -7.87
CA SER A 64 -7.38 3.21 -8.92
C SER A 64 -8.56 4.16 -8.99
N ASP A 65 -9.78 3.61 -8.87
CA ASP A 65 -11.03 4.35 -9.08
C ASP A 65 -11.36 5.27 -7.89
N ASP A 66 -10.95 4.87 -6.69
CA ASP A 66 -11.20 5.61 -5.44
C ASP A 66 -10.00 6.47 -5.01
N PHE A 67 -8.85 6.32 -5.67
CA PHE A 67 -7.58 6.86 -5.22
C PHE A 67 -7.57 8.40 -5.18
N GLU A 68 -8.06 9.05 -6.23
CA GLU A 68 -8.07 10.52 -6.31
C GLU A 68 -8.92 11.15 -5.19
N GLN A 69 -10.03 10.51 -4.84
CA GLN A 69 -10.99 11.02 -3.85
C GLN A 69 -10.56 10.70 -2.42
N HIS A 70 -9.89 9.56 -2.20
CA HIS A 70 -9.59 9.02 -0.88
C HIS A 70 -8.11 8.77 -0.60
N HIS A 71 -7.22 9.43 -1.36
CA HIS A 71 -5.76 9.26 -1.32
C HIS A 71 -5.18 9.02 0.09
N LYS A 72 -5.33 10.00 0.99
CA LYS A 72 -4.75 9.91 2.35
C LYS A 72 -5.28 8.71 3.14
N THR A 73 -6.57 8.42 3.00
CA THR A 73 -7.23 7.32 3.72
C THR A 73 -6.73 5.97 3.19
N LEU A 74 -6.63 5.82 1.87
CA LEU A 74 -6.16 4.59 1.23
C LEU A 74 -4.70 4.32 1.56
N VAL A 75 -3.83 5.33 1.47
CA VAL A 75 -2.42 5.21 1.85
C VAL A 75 -2.26 4.76 3.30
N ASN A 76 -3.01 5.35 4.23
CA ASN A 76 -2.99 4.94 5.63
C ASN A 76 -3.47 3.50 5.83
N ARG A 77 -4.49 3.05 5.07
CA ARG A 77 -4.98 1.68 5.13
C ARG A 77 -3.95 0.67 4.60
N ILE A 78 -3.27 0.99 3.49
CA ILE A 78 -2.17 0.15 3.00
C ILE A 78 -1.08 0.07 4.05
N LYS A 79 -0.64 1.20 4.61
CA LYS A 79 0.37 1.22 5.66
C LYS A 79 -0.02 0.32 6.84
N SER A 80 -1.20 0.54 7.42
CA SER A 80 -1.68 -0.27 8.54
C SER A 80 -1.75 -1.75 8.19
N LYS A 81 -2.17 -2.09 6.96
CA LYS A 81 -2.26 -3.49 6.54
C LYS A 81 -0.90 -4.13 6.33
N VAL A 82 0.08 -3.39 5.83
CA VAL A 82 1.48 -3.85 5.71
C VAL A 82 2.08 -4.05 7.10
N ASP A 83 1.88 -3.11 8.02
CA ASP A 83 2.39 -3.17 9.41
C ASP A 83 1.81 -4.38 10.19
N GLU A 84 0.67 -4.96 9.77
CA GLU A 84 0.14 -6.21 10.37
C GLU A 84 0.96 -7.46 10.00
N TYR A 85 1.76 -7.41 8.94
CA TYR A 85 2.56 -8.54 8.43
C TYR A 85 4.06 -8.43 8.72
N VAL A 86 4.51 -7.31 9.30
CA VAL A 86 5.93 -7.05 9.66
C VAL A 86 6.14 -7.16 11.15
#